data_AF-A0A182G138-F1
#
_entry.id   AF-A0A182G138-F1
#
_cell.length_a   1.000
_cell.length_b   1.000
_cell.length_c   1.000
_cell.angle_alpha   90.00
_cell.angle_beta   90.00
_cell.angle_gamma   90.00
#
_symmetry.space_group_name_H-M   'P 1'
#
loop_
_entity.id
_entity.type
_entity.pdbx_description
1 polymer ?
#
loop_
_entity_poly.entity_id
_entity_poly.type
_entity_poly.pdbx_seq_one_letter_code
_entity_poly.pdbx_strand_id
1 'polypeptide(L)'
;MLPRHKCFHLVANSEQPLTVYSARRLLTYEKISNREEDMDSYELSQVMIDNFRQRYMKTVLQNSGTRKERRLAMRDVGREEALKRGKQLDPSDGKWKYPKSREGGGGDTTTDK
;
A
#
# COMPACT_ATOMS: atom_id res chain seq x y z
N MET A 1 3.75 11.57 20.29
CA MET A 1 3.58 12.93 20.84
C MET A 1 2.97 13.79 19.74
N LEU A 2 1.94 14.58 20.05
CA LEU A 2 1.30 15.47 19.07
C LEU A 2 1.85 16.89 19.24
N PRO A 3 1.92 17.69 18.17
CA PRO A 3 2.24 19.11 18.27
C PRO A 3 1.34 19.83 19.28
N ARG A 4 1.90 20.72 20.09
CA ARG A 4 1.15 21.54 21.05
C ARG A 4 1.56 23.00 20.91
N HIS A 5 0.63 23.91 21.19
CA HIS A 5 0.84 25.35 21.09
C HIS A 5 -0.16 26.05 22.01
N LYS A 6 0.21 27.15 22.69
CA LYS A 6 -0.70 27.81 23.64
C LYS A 6 -1.89 28.48 22.98
N CYS A 7 -1.74 28.96 21.74
CA CYS A 7 -2.84 29.58 20.99
C CYS A 7 -3.84 28.59 20.37
N PHE A 8 -3.56 27.28 20.38
CA PHE A 8 -4.35 26.29 19.66
C PHE A 8 -4.72 25.10 20.54
N HIS A 9 -6.00 24.75 20.56
CA HIS A 9 -6.52 23.56 21.24
C HIS A 9 -6.85 22.47 20.22
N LEU A 10 -6.34 21.25 20.44
CA LEU A 10 -6.64 20.12 19.55
C LEU A 10 -8.06 19.62 19.80
N VAL A 11 -8.94 19.76 18.80
CA VAL A 11 -10.36 19.36 18.90
C VAL A 11 -10.67 18.05 18.20
N ALA A 12 -9.88 17.66 17.19
CA ALA A 12 -10.07 16.39 16.51
C ALA A 12 -8.74 15.79 16.04
N ASN A 13 -8.73 14.46 15.97
CA ASN A 13 -7.54 13.68 15.63
C ASN A 13 -7.95 12.44 14.85
N SER A 14 -7.92 12.55 13.53
CA SER A 14 -8.37 11.49 12.62
C SER A 14 -7.18 10.82 11.96
N GLU A 15 -7.14 9.50 12.00
CA GLU A 15 -6.08 8.72 11.35
C GLU A 15 -6.68 7.90 10.20
N GLN A 16 -6.08 8.04 9.02
CA GLN A 16 -6.42 7.31 7.81
C GLN A 16 -5.25 6.39 7.43
N PRO A 17 -5.41 5.06 7.59
CA PRO A 17 -4.43 4.10 7.06
C PRO A 17 -4.35 4.21 5.54
N LEU A 18 -3.14 4.31 4.99
CA LEU A 18 -2.89 4.32 3.54
C LEU A 18 -2.32 2.99 3.05
N THR A 19 -1.38 2.43 3.80
CA THR A 19 -0.82 1.09 3.60
C THR A 19 -0.56 0.43 4.94
N VAL A 20 -0.10 -0.83 4.95
CA VAL A 20 0.33 -1.53 6.17
C VAL A 20 1.42 -0.75 6.94
N TYR A 21 2.21 0.06 6.25
CA TYR A 21 3.37 0.76 6.83
C TYR A 21 3.21 2.29 6.86
N SER A 22 2.06 2.82 6.43
CA SER A 22 1.85 4.26 6.40
C SER A 22 0.40 4.62 6.68
N ALA A 23 0.23 5.65 7.50
CA ALA A 23 -1.04 6.29 7.77
C ALA A 23 -0.87 7.81 7.63
N ARG A 24 -1.96 8.49 7.30
CA ARG A 24 -2.05 9.95 7.31
C ARG A 24 -2.90 10.37 8.50
N ARG A 25 -2.38 11.28 9.31
CA ARG A 25 -3.08 11.79 10.50
C ARG A 25 -3.46 13.25 10.27
N LEU A 26 -4.75 13.56 10.38
CA LEU A 26 -5.29 14.91 10.32
C LEU A 26 -5.56 15.39 11.76
N LEU A 27 -4.92 16.50 12.14
CA LEU A 27 -5.11 17.13 13.44
C LEU A 27 -5.86 18.44 13.22
N THR A 28 -7.03 18.57 13.83
CA THR A 28 -7.85 19.78 13.75
C THR A 28 -7.70 20.56 15.04
N TYR A 29 -7.33 21.82 14.91
CA TYR A 29 -7.16 22.72 16.04
C TYR A 29 -8.18 23.86 15.99
N GLU A 30 -8.64 24.25 17.16
CA GLU A 30 -9.39 25.47 17.40
C GLU A 30 -8.45 26.55 17.93
N LYS A 31 -8.59 27.78 17.45
CA LYS A 31 -7.80 28.93 17.91
C LYS A 31 -8.42 29.49 19.18
N ILE A 32 -7.67 29.52 20.28
CA ILE A 32 -8.15 29.92 21.61
C ILE A 32 -7.52 31.21 22.15
N SER A 33 -6.41 31.67 21.56
CA SER A 33 -5.72 32.91 21.98
C SER A 33 -5.17 33.66 20.76
N ASN A 34 -5.16 34.99 20.87
CA ASN A 34 -4.55 35.91 19.91
C ASN A 34 -3.39 36.70 20.53
N ARG A 35 -2.90 36.32 21.71
CA ARG A 35 -1.79 37.00 22.38
C ARG A 35 -0.52 36.83 21.57
N GLU A 36 0.14 37.93 21.24
CA GLU A 36 1.38 37.92 20.46
C GLU A 36 2.52 37.21 21.21
N GLU A 37 2.56 37.34 22.53
CA GLU A 37 3.53 36.67 23.41
C GLU A 37 3.51 35.14 23.31
N ASP A 38 2.38 34.56 22.92
CA ASP A 38 2.19 33.12 22.82
C ASP A 38 2.45 32.60 21.39
N MET A 39 2.79 33.45 20.42
CA MET A 39 2.97 33.04 19.02
C MET A 39 4.18 32.12 18.80
N ASP A 40 5.20 32.22 19.64
CA ASP A 40 6.39 31.36 19.60
C ASP A 40 6.31 30.20 20.61
N SER A 41 5.13 29.95 21.18
CA SER A 41 4.93 28.93 22.22
C SER A 41 4.82 27.49 21.70
N TYR A 42 5.39 27.21 20.54
CA TYR A 42 5.32 25.89 19.93
C TYR A 42 6.09 24.86 20.75
N GLU A 43 5.36 23.90 21.30
CA GLU A 43 5.90 22.83 22.11
C GLU A 43 6.14 21.60 21.23
N LEU A 44 7.22 21.64 20.46
CA LEU A 44 7.82 20.46 19.86
C LEU A 44 9.33 20.66 19.78
N SER A 45 10.09 19.73 20.34
CA SER A 45 11.56 19.78 20.24
C SER A 45 11.98 19.78 18.76
N GLN A 46 12.77 20.78 18.36
CA GLN A 46 13.33 20.86 17.00
C GLN A 46 14.09 19.57 16.63
N VAL A 47 14.78 18.97 17.61
CA VAL A 47 15.46 17.68 17.47
C VAL A 47 14.50 16.55 17.06
N MET A 48 13.25 16.57 17.54
CA MET A 48 12.24 15.61 17.09
C MET A 48 11.76 15.85 15.66
N ILE A 49 11.64 17.11 15.23
CA ILE A 49 11.23 17.47 13.87
C ILE A 49 12.29 16.99 12.87
N ASP A 50 13.56 17.28 13.16
CA ASP A 50 14.68 16.91 12.31
C ASP A 50 14.84 15.39 12.26
N ASN A 51 14.72 14.70 13.41
CA ASN A 51 14.71 13.24 13.46
C ASN A 51 13.54 12.63 12.68
N PHE A 52 12.33 13.21 12.77
CA PHE A 52 11.18 12.70 12.02
C PHE A 52 11.41 12.78 10.51
N ARG A 53 11.89 13.93 10.03
CA ARG A 53 12.16 14.17 8.59
C ARG A 53 13.24 13.21 8.08
N GLN A 54 14.34 13.08 8.82
CA GLN A 54 15.43 12.15 8.46
C GLN A 54 14.95 10.69 8.42
N ARG A 55 14.19 10.25 9.44
CA ARG A 55 13.62 8.90 9.47
C ARG A 55 12.68 8.65 8.30
N TYR A 56 11.76 9.58 8.01
CA TYR A 56 10.83 9.44 6.88
C TYR A 56 11.58 9.28 5.56
N MET A 57 12.56 10.15 5.29
CA MET A 57 13.36 10.07 4.07
C MET A 57 14.16 8.77 3.99
N LYS A 58 14.77 8.33 5.10
CA LYS A 58 15.47 7.05 5.18
C LYS A 58 14.54 5.87 4.90
N THR A 59 13.35 5.85 5.48
CA THR A 59 12.35 4.79 5.26
C THR A 59 11.85 4.77 3.82
N VAL A 60 11.59 5.92 3.20
CA VAL A 60 11.19 6.01 1.79
C VAL A 60 12.30 5.49 0.87
N LEU A 61 13.55 5.87 1.13
CA LEU A 61 14.70 5.40 0.37
C LEU A 61 14.89 3.89 0.52
N GLN A 62 14.82 3.36 1.74
CA GLN A 62 14.94 1.92 2.02
C GLN A 62 13.81 1.07 1.42
N ASN A 63 12.59 1.61 1.35
CA ASN A 63 11.41 0.85 0.90
C ASN A 63 11.14 0.96 -0.61
N SER A 64 11.68 1.95 -1.30
CA SER A 64 11.41 2.17 -2.73
C SER A 64 11.98 1.04 -3.62
N GLY A 65 13.22 0.58 -3.36
CA GLY A 65 13.83 -0.56 -4.05
C GLY A 65 13.19 -1.89 -3.70
N THR A 66 13.01 -2.16 -2.40
CA THR A 66 12.49 -3.43 -1.89
C THR A 66 11.05 -3.73 -2.32
N ARG A 67 10.21 -2.70 -2.59
CA ARG A 67 8.84 -2.90 -3.08
C ARG A 67 8.81 -3.39 -4.53
N LYS A 68 9.68 -2.86 -5.39
CA LYS A 68 9.80 -3.30 -6.79
C LYS A 68 10.34 -4.73 -6.84
N GLU A 69 11.38 -5.01 -6.06
CA GLU A 69 11.99 -6.33 -5.95
C GLU A 69 11.00 -7.38 -5.38
N ARG A 70 10.29 -7.08 -4.29
CA ARG A 70 9.23 -7.96 -3.77
C ARG A 70 8.14 -8.24 -4.80
N ARG A 71 7.72 -7.23 -5.58
CA ARG A 71 6.70 -7.41 -6.62
C ARG A 71 7.22 -8.30 -7.77
N LEU A 72 8.49 -8.19 -8.13
CA LEU A 72 9.13 -9.06 -9.12
C LEU A 72 9.25 -10.50 -8.60
N ALA A 73 9.73 -10.69 -7.37
CA ALA A 73 9.83 -12.01 -6.74
C ALA A 73 8.45 -12.71 -6.67
N MET A 74 7.40 -11.98 -6.29
CA MET A 74 6.03 -12.53 -6.26
C MET A 74 5.48 -12.88 -7.66
N ARG A 75 5.97 -12.22 -8.73
CA ARG A 75 5.60 -12.59 -10.10
C ARG A 75 6.18 -13.95 -10.48
N ASP A 76 7.42 -14.24 -10.10
CA ASP A 76 8.05 -15.54 -10.39
C ASP A 76 7.30 -16.67 -9.69
N VAL A 77 6.99 -16.50 -8.41
CA VAL A 77 6.17 -17.46 -7.65
C VAL A 77 4.81 -17.68 -8.31
N GLY A 78 4.14 -16.60 -8.74
CA GLY A 78 2.85 -16.72 -9.44
C GLY A 78 2.94 -17.45 -10.78
N ARG A 79 4.06 -17.34 -11.51
CA ARG A 79 4.29 -18.08 -12.76
C ARG A 79 4.50 -19.57 -12.49
N GLU A 80 5.34 -19.90 -11.50
CA GLU A 80 5.59 -21.29 -11.10
C GLU A 80 4.32 -21.98 -10.60
N GLU A 81 3.50 -21.28 -9.80
CA GLU A 81 2.23 -21.81 -9.32
C GLU A 81 1.22 -22.03 -10.47
N ALA A 82 1.14 -21.09 -11.41
CA ALA A 82 0.29 -21.23 -12.58
C ALA A 82 0.67 -22.45 -13.43
N LEU A 83 1.97 -22.67 -13.64
CA LEU A 83 2.50 -23.86 -14.33
C LEU A 83 2.20 -25.15 -13.55
N LYS A 84 2.39 -25.17 -12.23
CA LYS A 84 2.03 -26.31 -11.37
C LYS A 84 0.54 -26.66 -11.45
N ARG A 85 -0.31 -25.65 -11.60
CA ARG A 85 -1.76 -25.83 -11.83
C ARG A 85 -2.09 -26.23 -13.28
N GLY A 86 -1.11 -26.36 -14.17
CA GLY A 86 -1.32 -26.74 -15.57
C GLY A 86 -1.86 -25.62 -16.44
N LYS A 87 -1.76 -24.35 -16.01
CA LYS A 87 -2.08 -23.20 -16.86
C LYS A 87 -0.92 -22.90 -17.80
N GLN A 88 -1.26 -22.40 -18.97
CA GLN A 88 -0.33 -21.92 -19.99
C GLN A 88 -0.61 -20.46 -20.31
N LEU A 89 0.43 -19.73 -20.71
CA LEU A 89 0.30 -18.35 -21.15
C LEU A 89 -0.30 -18.35 -22.56
N ASP A 90 -1.49 -17.77 -22.71
CA ASP A 90 -2.13 -17.62 -24.01
C ASP A 90 -1.33 -16.60 -24.85
N PRO A 91 -0.82 -16.97 -26.04
CA PRO A 91 -0.04 -16.06 -26.89
C PRO A 91 -0.81 -14.84 -27.37
N SER A 92 -2.15 -14.89 -27.40
CA SER A 92 -2.98 -13.83 -27.96
C SER A 92 -3.16 -12.63 -27.02
N ASP A 93 -3.33 -12.90 -25.71
CA ASP A 93 -3.62 -11.86 -24.71
C ASP A 93 -2.66 -11.88 -23.51
N GLY A 94 -1.69 -12.79 -23.48
CA GLY A 94 -0.68 -12.90 -22.42
C GLY A 94 -1.27 -13.31 -21.07
N LYS A 95 -2.46 -13.90 -21.03
CA LYS A 95 -3.12 -14.33 -19.78
C LYS A 95 -2.90 -15.82 -19.53
N TRP A 96 -2.79 -16.18 -18.26
CA TRP A 96 -2.68 -17.58 -17.83
C TRP A 96 -4.04 -18.28 -17.91
N LYS A 97 -4.19 -19.24 -18.82
CA LYS A 97 -5.42 -20.01 -19.05
C LYS A 97 -5.14 -21.52 -18.99
N TYR A 98 -6.15 -22.32 -18.68
CA TYR A 98 -6.02 -23.76 -18.85
C TYR A 98 -5.95 -24.09 -20.35
N PRO A 99 -5.18 -25.12 -20.74
CA PRO A 99 -5.31 -25.73 -22.05
C PRO A 99 -6.79 -26.03 -22.29
N LYS A 100 -7.34 -25.61 -23.44
CA LYS A 100 -8.57 -26.26 -23.90
C LYS A 100 -8.23 -27.73 -24.04
N SER A 101 -8.93 -28.60 -23.32
CA SER A 101 -8.88 -30.04 -23.59
C SER A 101 -9.05 -30.21 -25.08
N ARG A 102 -8.06 -30.83 -25.72
CA ARG A 102 -8.19 -31.24 -27.11
C ARG A 102 -9.46 -32.10 -27.13
N GLU A 103 -10.54 -31.58 -27.71
CA GLU A 103 -11.75 -32.35 -27.96
C GLU A 103 -11.30 -33.52 -28.84
N GLY A 104 -10.98 -34.63 -28.20
CA GLY A 104 -10.86 -35.92 -28.84
C GLY A 104 -12.26 -36.32 -29.23
N GLY A 105 -12.49 -36.45 -30.53
CA GLY A 105 -13.69 -37.07 -31.07
C GLY A 105 -13.87 -38.50 -30.54
N GLY A 106 -15.12 -38.96 -30.62
CA GLY A 106 -15.48 -40.36 -30.37
C GLY A 106 -16.66 -40.50 -29.42
N GLY A 107 -17.86 -40.62 -29.98
CA GLY A 107 -19.09 -40.90 -29.24
C GLY A 107 -20.31 -40.96 -30.14
N ASP A 108 -20.21 -41.66 -31.28
CA ASP A 108 -21.38 -42.15 -32.01
C ASP A 108 -22.13 -43.12 -31.08
N THR A 109 -23.37 -42.77 -30.73
CA THR A 109 -24.37 -43.75 -30.27
C THR A 109 -25.67 -43.42 -30.97
N THR A 110 -25.88 -44.13 -32.07
CA THR A 110 -27.17 -44.42 -32.68
C THR A 110 -28.12 -44.94 -31.60
N THR A 111 -29.24 -44.25 -31.37
CA THR A 111 -30.41 -44.82 -30.70
C THR A 111 -31.55 -44.89 -31.70
N ASP A 112 -31.83 -46.14 -32.09
CA ASP A 112 -33.08 -46.60 -32.71
C ASP A 112 -34.31 -46.03 -32.01
N LYS A 113 -35.29 -45.58 -32.81
CA LYS A 113 -36.71 -45.82 -32.59
C LYS A 113 -37.50 -45.65 -33.88
#